data_AF-A0A9D2PVJ3-F1
#
_entry.id   AF-A0A9D2PVJ3-F1
#
_cell.length_a   1.000
_cell.length_b   1.000
_cell.length_c   1.000
_cell.angle_alpha   90.00
_cell.angle_beta   90.00
_cell.angle_gamma   90.00
#
_symmetry.space_group_name_H-M   'P 1'
#
loop_
_entity.id
_entity.type
_entity.pdbx_description
1 polymer ?
#
loop_
_entity_poly.entity_id
_entity_poly.type
_entity_poly.pdbx_seq_one_letter_code
_entity_poly.pdbx_strand_id
1 'polypeptide(L)'
;MISLIVRAKQIYDKFSADEMTVYAAQASFFILIAAFPCIMLMITVVQVVPNLTRAELLDILLSLVPDGYKSVAFRVLNDLSIKSPATMISVTAIAALWSSSRGMMSIARGLNRVQGESQKRWYLVNRMIWAGYTIVFILVCVVALGLLVFGTSIQDFVVNRIPMLAEMTQNIVSFRTLLALGLFMLGFAGIYTYVPDRKLTLKSQIPGAVFATAGWIVFSLVFSLYFRLFGNRNFSYMYGSLTAMVLLMLWLYGCICLLFFGAEINWFHERRTHESSND
;
A
#
# COMPACT_ATOMS: atom_id res chain seq x y z
N MET A 1 -29.31 14.91 -10.73
CA MET A 1 -28.08 15.68 -10.40
C MET A 1 -28.07 16.17 -8.96
N ILE A 2 -29.14 16.83 -8.47
CA ILE A 2 -29.24 17.35 -7.08
C ILE A 2 -29.02 16.25 -6.03
N SER A 3 -29.60 15.06 -6.22
CA SER A 3 -29.44 13.92 -5.29
C SER A 3 -28.00 13.39 -5.17
N LEU A 4 -27.18 13.49 -6.22
CA LEU A 4 -25.77 13.09 -6.19
C LEU A 4 -24.93 14.10 -5.41
N ILE A 5 -25.20 15.39 -5.60
CA ILE A 5 -24.51 16.48 -4.89
C ILE A 5 -24.79 16.42 -3.39
N VAL A 6 -26.05 16.18 -3.00
CA VAL A 6 -26.43 16.00 -1.60
C VAL A 6 -25.72 14.79 -0.99
N ARG A 7 -25.61 13.68 -1.71
CA ARG A 7 -24.88 12.48 -1.25
C ARG A 7 -23.39 12.74 -1.07
N ALA A 8 -22.76 13.39 -2.04
CA ALA A 8 -21.34 13.74 -1.95
C ALA A 8 -21.09 14.66 -0.75
N LYS A 9 -21.98 15.63 -0.52
CA LYS A 9 -21.93 16.50 0.66
C LYS A 9 -22.08 15.72 1.97
N GLN A 10 -23.05 14.80 2.06
CA GLN A 10 -23.23 13.95 3.25
C GLN A 10 -22.01 13.09 3.56
N ILE A 11 -21.37 12.52 2.53
CA ILE A 11 -20.12 11.75 2.68
C ILE A 11 -19.00 12.66 3.20
N TYR A 12 -18.86 13.85 2.64
CA TYR A 12 -17.86 14.82 3.07
C TYR A 12 -18.08 15.31 4.50
N ASP A 13 -19.33 15.65 4.84
CA ASP A 13 -19.70 16.12 6.18
C ASP A 13 -19.39 15.05 7.23
N LYS A 14 -19.67 13.77 6.93
CA LYS A 14 -19.31 12.65 7.81
C LYS A 14 -17.80 12.43 7.90
N PHE A 15 -17.09 12.45 6.77
CA PHE A 15 -15.62 12.34 6.73
C PHE A 15 -14.95 13.42 7.60
N SER A 16 -15.48 14.64 7.57
CA SER A 16 -15.02 15.75 8.41
C SER A 16 -15.40 15.55 9.88
N ALA A 17 -16.63 15.11 10.17
CA ALA A 17 -17.12 14.88 11.53
C ALA A 17 -16.37 13.73 12.25
N ASP A 18 -15.93 12.73 11.50
CA ASP A 18 -15.16 11.60 12.03
C ASP A 18 -13.64 11.87 12.04
N GLU A 19 -13.21 13.09 11.70
CA GLU A 19 -11.80 13.53 11.72
C GLU A 19 -10.86 12.59 10.94
N MET A 20 -11.33 12.07 9.80
CA MET A 20 -10.59 11.08 9.00
C MET A 20 -9.20 11.56 8.57
N THR A 21 -9.03 12.87 8.41
CA THR A 21 -7.74 13.51 8.11
C THR A 21 -6.68 13.26 9.19
N VAL A 22 -7.07 13.15 10.47
CA VAL A 22 -6.17 12.88 11.60
C VAL A 22 -5.66 11.44 11.54
N TYR A 23 -6.57 10.49 11.31
CA TYR A 23 -6.21 9.07 11.15
C TYR A 23 -5.34 8.85 9.91
N ALA A 24 -5.62 9.55 8.81
CA ALA A 24 -4.82 9.48 7.58
C ALA A 24 -3.40 10.00 7.79
N ALA A 25 -3.25 11.12 8.51
CA ALA A 25 -1.93 11.66 8.86
C ALA A 25 -1.14 10.70 9.75
N GLN A 26 -1.80 10.14 10.79
CA GLN A 26 -1.19 9.15 11.68
C GLN A 26 -0.71 7.90 10.93
N ALA A 27 -1.56 7.36 10.05
CA ALA A 27 -1.23 6.17 9.28
C ALA A 27 -0.07 6.43 8.32
N SER A 28 -0.10 7.56 7.61
CA SER A 28 0.95 7.94 6.65
C SER A 28 2.31 8.06 7.34
N PHE A 29 2.34 8.70 8.51
CA PHE A 29 3.56 8.87 9.29
C PHE A 29 4.18 7.52 9.70
N PHE A 30 3.38 6.60 10.26
CA PHE A 30 3.91 5.30 10.68
C PHE A 30 4.27 4.38 9.53
N ILE A 31 3.54 4.44 8.41
CA ILE A 31 3.89 3.68 7.20
C ILE A 31 5.24 4.15 6.63
N LEU A 32 5.51 5.46 6.64
CA LEU A 32 6.80 5.99 6.18
C LEU A 32 7.96 5.59 7.08
N ILE A 33 7.77 5.64 8.41
CA ILE A 33 8.79 5.15 9.34
C ILE A 33 9.01 3.65 9.14
N ALA A 34 7.96 2.88 8.86
CA ALA A 34 8.06 1.45 8.60
C ALA A 34 8.77 1.10 7.28
N ALA A 35 8.79 2.02 6.31
CA ALA A 35 9.44 1.79 5.01
C ALA A 35 10.95 1.53 5.18
N PHE A 36 11.64 2.29 6.03
CA PHE A 36 13.09 2.14 6.22
C PHE A 36 13.47 0.76 6.79
N PRO A 37 12.93 0.29 7.93
CA PRO A 37 13.20 -1.05 8.42
C PRO A 37 12.76 -2.16 7.44
N CYS A 38 11.69 -1.94 6.67
CA CYS A 38 11.21 -2.93 5.69
C CYS A 38 12.18 -3.08 4.51
N ILE A 39 12.69 -1.97 3.97
CA ILE A 39 13.74 -1.97 2.93
C ILE A 39 15.00 -2.66 3.46
N MET A 40 15.39 -2.34 4.70
CA MET A 40 16.56 -2.95 5.34
C MET A 40 16.38 -4.46 5.57
N LEU A 41 15.20 -4.89 5.97
CA LEU A 41 14.85 -6.31 6.07
C LEU A 41 14.90 -7.00 4.71
N MET A 42 14.34 -6.39 3.67
CA MET A 42 14.43 -6.95 2.32
C MET A 42 15.88 -7.15 1.89
N ILE A 43 16.72 -6.13 2.04
CA ILE A 43 18.14 -6.21 1.67
C ILE A 43 18.85 -7.32 2.45
N THR A 44 18.63 -7.41 3.76
CA THR A 44 19.26 -8.43 4.61
C THR A 44 18.76 -9.85 4.33
N VAL A 45 17.48 -10.04 4.02
CA VAL A 45 16.93 -11.35 3.62
C VAL A 45 17.59 -11.82 2.33
N VAL A 46 17.75 -10.95 1.33
CA VAL A 46 18.39 -11.34 0.06
C VAL A 46 19.88 -11.66 0.27
N GLN A 47 20.58 -11.00 1.20
CA GLN A 47 21.97 -11.33 1.57
C GLN A 47 22.15 -12.71 2.24
N VAL A 48 21.07 -13.30 2.78
CA VAL A 48 21.11 -14.58 3.51
C VAL A 48 20.71 -15.76 2.62
N VAL A 49 20.23 -15.50 1.40
CA VAL A 49 19.93 -16.54 0.42
C VAL A 49 21.23 -17.28 0.06
N PRO A 50 21.34 -18.58 0.36
CA PRO A 50 22.54 -19.34 0.01
C PRO A 50 22.70 -19.33 -1.51
N ASN A 51 23.93 -19.11 -1.99
CA ASN A 51 24.36 -19.06 -3.40
C ASN A 51 24.16 -17.74 -4.17
N LEU A 52 23.84 -16.61 -3.53
CA LEU A 52 23.92 -15.29 -4.19
C LEU A 52 25.21 -14.55 -3.81
N THR A 53 26.07 -14.27 -4.80
CA THR A 53 27.27 -13.45 -4.58
C THR A 53 26.87 -11.97 -4.49
N ARG A 54 27.56 -11.17 -3.67
CA ARG A 54 27.31 -9.72 -3.53
C ARG A 54 27.29 -8.96 -4.85
N ALA A 55 28.10 -9.38 -5.82
CA ALA A 55 28.16 -8.80 -7.16
C ALA A 55 26.87 -9.09 -7.96
N GLU A 56 26.36 -10.31 -7.89
CA GLU A 56 25.10 -10.72 -8.55
C GLU A 56 23.89 -10.03 -7.91
N LEU A 57 23.89 -9.86 -6.58
CA LEU A 57 22.89 -9.07 -5.86
C LEU A 57 22.86 -7.62 -6.33
N LEU A 58 24.03 -7.01 -6.45
CA LEU A 58 24.18 -5.63 -6.92
C LEU A 58 23.68 -5.49 -8.36
N ASP A 59 24.02 -6.42 -9.25
CA ASP A 59 23.53 -6.41 -10.63
C ASP A 59 22.01 -6.57 -10.72
N ILE A 60 21.43 -7.49 -9.95
CA ILE A 60 19.96 -7.67 -9.91
C ILE A 60 19.29 -6.41 -9.38
N LEU A 61 19.75 -5.83 -8.27
CA LEU A 61 19.14 -4.62 -7.72
C LEU A 61 19.34 -3.40 -8.61
N LEU A 62 20.52 -3.23 -9.20
CA LEU A 62 20.77 -2.15 -10.16
C LEU A 62 19.93 -2.33 -11.43
N SER A 63 19.66 -3.56 -11.87
CA SER A 63 18.75 -3.82 -12.99
C SER A 63 17.30 -3.41 -12.71
N LEU A 64 16.90 -3.38 -11.43
CA LEU A 64 15.54 -3.03 -10.98
C LEU A 64 15.35 -1.55 -10.69
N VAL A 65 16.45 -0.83 -10.51
CA VAL A 65 16.43 0.59 -10.16
C VAL A 65 16.66 1.42 -11.44
N PRO A 66 15.76 2.36 -11.79
CA PRO A 66 15.95 3.23 -12.94
C PRO A 66 17.29 3.99 -12.85
N ASP A 67 17.94 4.25 -13.98
CA ASP A 67 19.32 4.75 -14.04
C ASP A 67 19.60 5.96 -13.14
N GLY A 68 18.63 6.86 -13.00
CA GLY A 68 18.74 8.05 -12.15
C GLY A 68 18.86 7.78 -10.64
N TYR A 69 18.52 6.58 -10.16
CA TYR A 69 18.51 6.21 -8.74
C TYR A 69 19.53 5.13 -8.38
N LYS A 70 20.28 4.60 -9.37
CA LYS A 70 21.28 3.55 -9.18
C LYS A 70 22.37 3.96 -8.18
N SER A 71 22.79 5.21 -8.19
CA SER A 71 23.79 5.75 -7.26
C SER A 71 23.32 5.73 -5.80
N VAL A 72 22.05 6.04 -5.54
CA VAL A 72 21.43 6.01 -4.22
C VAL A 72 21.30 4.57 -3.74
N ALA A 73 20.81 3.68 -4.60
CA ALA A 73 20.71 2.25 -4.30
C ALA A 73 22.07 1.64 -3.97
N PHE A 74 23.10 1.95 -4.75
CA PHE A 74 24.47 1.50 -4.50
C PHE A 74 25.00 1.99 -3.15
N ARG A 75 24.76 3.25 -2.81
CA ARG A 75 25.18 3.86 -1.53
C ARG A 75 24.50 3.20 -0.34
N VAL A 76 23.18 3.03 -0.42
CA VAL A 76 22.39 2.33 0.60
C VAL A 76 22.89 0.89 0.77
N LEU A 77 23.19 0.15 -0.31
CA LEU A 77 23.70 -1.22 -0.22
C LEU A 77 25.12 -1.31 0.37
N ASN A 78 25.99 -0.36 0.05
CA ASN A 78 27.34 -0.30 0.61
C ASN A 78 27.34 0.11 2.08
N ASP A 79 26.53 1.10 2.45
CA ASP A 79 26.37 1.54 3.84
C ASP A 79 25.71 0.46 4.71
N LEU A 80 24.85 -0.37 4.09
CA LEU A 80 24.19 -1.50 4.73
C LEU A 80 24.98 -2.82 4.63
N SER A 81 26.27 -2.77 4.26
CA SER A 81 27.13 -3.96 4.33
C SER A 81 27.54 -4.24 5.77
N ILE A 82 26.78 -5.11 6.42
CA ILE A 82 26.81 -5.33 7.86
C ILE A 82 27.66 -6.56 8.21
N LYS A 83 28.52 -6.40 9.22
CA LYS A 83 29.37 -7.45 9.83
C LYS A 83 28.59 -8.60 10.52
N SER A 84 27.25 -8.57 10.59
CA SER A 84 26.40 -9.57 11.28
C SER A 84 24.95 -9.57 10.76
N PRO A 85 24.63 -10.35 9.72
CA PRO A 85 23.31 -10.39 9.09
C PRO A 85 22.18 -10.84 10.05
N ALA A 86 22.40 -11.86 10.87
CA ALA A 86 21.36 -12.45 11.73
C ALA A 86 20.81 -11.48 12.80
N THR A 87 21.68 -10.72 13.47
CA THR A 87 21.27 -9.73 14.49
C THR A 87 20.56 -8.53 13.87
N MET A 88 20.91 -8.16 12.65
CA MET A 88 20.23 -7.06 11.95
C MET A 88 18.85 -7.47 11.44
N ILE A 89 18.67 -8.71 10.97
CA ILE A 89 17.35 -9.22 10.59
C ILE A 89 16.39 -9.16 11.78
N SER A 90 16.81 -9.58 12.97
CA SER A 90 15.95 -9.55 14.15
C SER A 90 15.57 -8.13 14.58
N VAL A 91 16.54 -7.21 14.66
CA VAL A 91 16.29 -5.81 15.06
C VAL A 91 15.44 -5.07 14.02
N THR A 92 15.75 -5.24 12.73
CA THR A 92 15.00 -4.59 11.64
C THR A 92 13.61 -5.19 11.46
N ALA A 93 13.44 -6.50 11.64
CA ALA A 93 12.12 -7.14 11.66
C ALA A 93 11.27 -6.61 12.80
N ILE A 94 11.82 -6.50 14.02
CA ILE A 94 11.09 -5.95 15.16
C ILE A 94 10.71 -4.49 14.91
N ALA A 95 11.64 -3.67 14.41
CA ALA A 95 11.39 -2.27 14.10
C ALA A 95 10.35 -2.09 12.97
N ALA A 96 10.44 -2.92 11.91
CA ALA A 96 9.50 -2.94 10.80
C ALA A 96 8.11 -3.34 11.27
N LEU A 97 8.00 -4.45 12.02
CA LEU A 97 6.75 -4.95 12.55
C LEU A 97 6.12 -3.96 13.53
N TRP A 98 6.93 -3.33 14.39
CA TRP A 98 6.46 -2.32 15.33
C TRP A 98 5.88 -1.10 14.62
N SER A 99 6.61 -0.55 13.65
CA SER A 99 6.21 0.67 12.94
C SER A 99 5.01 0.41 12.04
N SER A 100 5.02 -0.72 11.33
CA SER A 100 3.95 -1.11 10.40
C SER A 100 2.65 -1.45 11.14
N SER A 101 2.73 -2.13 12.30
CA SER A 101 1.60 -2.38 13.19
C SER A 101 0.94 -1.09 13.68
N ARG A 102 1.70 -0.01 13.94
CA ARG A 102 1.12 1.30 14.29
C ARG A 102 0.38 1.96 13.13
N GLY A 103 0.89 1.84 11.90
CA GLY A 103 0.23 2.34 10.69
C GLY A 103 -1.10 1.61 10.42
N MET A 104 -1.12 0.28 10.51
CA MET A 104 -2.34 -0.51 10.39
C MET A 104 -3.33 -0.23 11.53
N MET A 105 -2.85 -0.04 12.76
CA MET A 105 -3.68 0.33 13.90
C MET A 105 -4.42 1.67 13.68
N SER A 106 -3.78 2.67 13.07
CA SER A 106 -4.45 3.93 12.72
C SER A 106 -5.52 3.75 11.64
N ILE A 107 -5.27 2.90 10.63
CA ILE A 107 -6.27 2.57 9.62
C ILE A 107 -7.47 1.88 10.28
N ALA A 108 -7.22 0.87 11.12
CA ALA A 108 -8.26 0.16 11.84
C ALA A 108 -9.10 1.07 12.74
N ARG A 109 -8.46 1.99 13.47
CA ARG A 109 -9.16 2.98 14.30
C ARG A 109 -10.05 3.89 13.46
N GLY A 110 -9.55 4.37 12.31
CA GLY A 110 -10.34 5.16 11.38
C GLY A 110 -11.54 4.37 10.84
N LEU A 111 -11.33 3.14 10.37
CA LEU A 111 -12.41 2.30 9.84
C LEU A 111 -13.47 1.95 10.91
N ASN A 112 -13.04 1.65 12.13
CA ASN A 112 -13.94 1.45 13.27
C ASN A 112 -14.74 2.72 13.60
N ARG A 113 -14.11 3.90 13.51
CA ARG A 113 -14.77 5.19 13.69
C ARG A 113 -15.86 5.41 12.64
N VAL A 114 -15.59 5.13 11.37
CA VAL A 114 -16.57 5.18 10.26
C VAL A 114 -17.80 4.31 10.56
N GLN A 115 -17.58 3.13 11.14
CA GLN A 115 -18.64 2.17 11.46
C GLN A 115 -19.40 2.49 12.76
N GLY A 116 -18.94 3.47 13.55
CA GLY A 116 -19.58 3.87 14.81
C GLY A 116 -19.37 2.91 15.98
N GLU A 117 -18.51 1.89 15.82
CA GLU A 117 -18.25 0.88 16.85
C GLU A 117 -16.75 0.79 17.16
N SER A 118 -16.39 0.88 18.44
CA SER A 118 -15.05 0.53 18.92
C SER A 118 -15.16 -0.60 19.92
N GLN A 119 -14.89 -1.84 19.51
CA GLN A 119 -14.80 -2.92 20.49
C GLN A 119 -13.50 -2.80 21.28
N LYS A 120 -13.62 -2.76 22.62
CA LYS A 120 -12.46 -2.78 23.52
C LYS A 120 -11.94 -4.22 23.63
N ARG A 121 -11.10 -4.64 22.68
CA ARG A 121 -10.33 -5.89 22.76
C ARG A 121 -9.06 -5.68 23.58
N TRP A 122 -8.51 -6.75 24.13
CA TRP A 122 -7.23 -6.72 24.87
C TRP A 122 -6.09 -6.22 23.97
N TYR A 123 -5.27 -5.30 24.48
CA TYR A 123 -4.27 -4.56 23.72
C TYR A 123 -3.28 -5.47 22.95
N LEU A 124 -2.83 -6.57 23.57
CA LEU A 124 -1.90 -7.52 22.95
C LEU A 124 -2.52 -8.29 21.76
N VAL A 125 -3.79 -8.69 21.87
CA VAL A 125 -4.47 -9.47 20.83
C VAL A 125 -4.67 -8.62 19.58
N ASN A 126 -5.13 -7.37 19.76
CA ASN A 126 -5.25 -6.43 18.66
C ASN A 126 -3.88 -6.17 18.00
N ARG A 127 -2.80 -6.06 18.78
CA ARG A 127 -1.45 -5.85 18.23
C ARG A 127 -1.02 -6.99 17.29
N MET A 128 -1.25 -8.24 17.67
CA MET A 128 -0.92 -9.40 16.83
C MET A 128 -1.76 -9.47 15.55
N ILE A 129 -3.05 -9.14 15.64
CA ILE A 129 -3.95 -9.08 14.48
C ILE A 129 -3.51 -7.99 13.50
N TRP A 130 -3.21 -6.78 13.98
CA TRP A 130 -2.73 -5.69 13.13
C TRP A 130 -1.39 -6.00 12.47
N ALA A 131 -0.48 -6.65 13.21
CA ALA A 131 0.78 -7.13 12.64
C ALA A 131 0.53 -8.16 11.53
N GLY A 132 -0.37 -9.13 11.73
CA GLY A 132 -0.77 -10.11 10.71
C GLY A 132 -1.35 -9.45 9.45
N TYR A 133 -2.29 -8.52 9.59
CA TYR A 133 -2.85 -7.80 8.45
C TYR A 133 -1.81 -6.97 7.70
N THR A 134 -0.84 -6.41 8.42
CA THR A 134 0.24 -5.66 7.78
C THR A 134 1.16 -6.56 6.97
N ILE A 135 1.48 -7.75 7.48
CA ILE A 135 2.26 -8.75 6.74
C ILE A 135 1.54 -9.17 5.45
N VAL A 136 0.24 -9.46 5.54
CA VAL A 136 -0.57 -9.83 4.37
C VAL A 136 -0.64 -8.69 3.36
N PHE A 137 -0.85 -7.45 3.82
CA PHE A 137 -0.89 -6.27 2.93
C PHE A 137 0.45 -6.03 2.24
N ILE A 138 1.56 -6.14 2.98
CA ILE A 138 2.91 -6.04 2.41
C ILE A 138 3.11 -7.16 1.38
N LEU A 139 2.74 -8.40 1.69
CA LEU A 139 2.84 -9.52 0.75
C LEU A 139 2.08 -9.25 -0.55
N VAL A 140 0.83 -8.76 -0.44
CA VAL A 140 0.02 -8.38 -1.61
C VAL A 140 0.69 -7.26 -2.41
N CYS A 141 1.24 -6.25 -1.76
CA CYS A 141 1.98 -5.17 -2.43
C CYS A 141 3.23 -5.68 -3.14
N VAL A 142 4.00 -6.55 -2.51
CA VAL A 142 5.21 -7.16 -3.08
C VAL A 142 4.85 -8.04 -4.27
N VAL A 143 3.80 -8.86 -4.19
CA VAL A 143 3.32 -9.69 -5.30
C VAL A 143 2.80 -8.82 -6.44
N ALA A 144 2.03 -7.77 -6.15
CA ALA A 144 1.50 -6.86 -7.16
C ALA A 144 2.60 -6.07 -7.88
N LEU A 145 3.58 -5.54 -7.13
CA LEU A 145 4.77 -4.91 -7.70
C LEU A 145 5.62 -5.92 -8.46
N GLY A 146 5.77 -7.14 -7.93
CA GLY A 146 6.43 -8.27 -8.58
C GLY A 146 5.85 -8.54 -9.96
N LEU A 147 4.54 -8.67 -10.06
CA LEU A 147 3.82 -8.87 -11.31
C LEU A 147 3.91 -7.65 -12.25
N LEU A 148 3.88 -6.42 -11.73
CA LEU A 148 3.98 -5.21 -12.55
C LEU A 148 5.39 -4.96 -13.09
N VAL A 149 6.43 -5.24 -12.30
CA VAL A 149 7.83 -4.96 -12.65
C VAL A 149 8.45 -6.15 -13.37
N PHE A 150 8.25 -7.36 -12.86
CA PHE A 150 8.86 -8.58 -13.39
C PHE A 150 7.91 -9.41 -14.24
N GLY A 151 6.66 -8.98 -14.48
CA GLY A 151 5.70 -9.77 -15.26
C GLY A 151 6.22 -10.20 -16.63
N THR A 152 7.05 -9.38 -17.27
CA THR A 152 7.71 -9.70 -18.54
C THR A 152 8.91 -10.63 -18.35
N SER A 153 9.77 -10.40 -17.35
CA SER A 153 10.93 -11.28 -17.08
C SER A 153 10.54 -12.66 -16.54
N ILE A 154 9.49 -12.74 -15.72
CA ILE A 154 8.88 -13.99 -15.24
C ILE A 154 8.25 -14.73 -16.42
N GLN A 155 7.58 -14.01 -17.33
CA GLN A 155 7.04 -14.60 -18.56
C GLN A 155 8.17 -15.21 -19.39
N ASP A 156 9.24 -14.46 -19.67
CA ASP A 156 10.36 -14.95 -20.47
C ASP A 156 11.03 -16.17 -19.81
N PHE A 157 11.13 -16.19 -18.48
CA PHE A 157 11.66 -17.33 -17.73
C PHE A 157 10.74 -18.56 -17.79
N VAL A 158 9.43 -18.37 -17.64
CA VAL A 158 8.43 -19.45 -17.67
C VAL A 158 8.26 -20.01 -19.08
N VAL A 159 8.20 -19.17 -20.11
CA VAL A 159 8.11 -19.56 -21.53
C VAL A 159 9.33 -20.39 -21.95
N ASN A 160 10.53 -20.01 -21.49
CA ASN A 160 11.77 -20.75 -21.79
C ASN A 160 11.85 -22.13 -21.09
N ARG A 161 11.18 -22.32 -19.95
CA ARG A 161 11.22 -23.58 -19.18
C ARG A 161 10.03 -24.50 -19.45
N ILE A 162 8.86 -23.95 -19.76
CA ILE A 162 7.62 -24.70 -20.01
C ILE A 162 6.86 -24.05 -21.18
N PRO A 163 7.18 -24.41 -22.44
CA PRO A 163 6.58 -23.79 -23.62
C PRO A 163 5.06 -24.01 -23.74
N MET A 164 4.51 -25.00 -23.03
CA MET A 164 3.06 -25.28 -22.97
C MET A 164 2.26 -24.17 -22.24
N LEU A 165 2.91 -23.34 -21.41
CA LEU A 165 2.28 -22.21 -20.72
C LEU A 165 2.36 -20.90 -21.51
N ALA A 166 3.04 -20.87 -22.67
CA ALA A 166 3.33 -19.63 -23.38
C ALA A 166 2.08 -18.84 -23.78
N GLU A 167 1.04 -19.51 -24.27
CA GLU A 167 -0.24 -18.88 -24.63
C GLU A 167 -1.01 -18.36 -23.40
N MET A 168 -0.97 -19.08 -22.26
CA MET A 168 -1.58 -18.61 -21.00
C MET A 168 -0.83 -17.40 -20.43
N THR A 169 0.49 -17.37 -20.58
CA THR A 169 1.35 -16.31 -20.05
C THR A 169 1.24 -15.03 -20.88
N GLN A 170 1.11 -15.13 -22.21
CA GLN A 170 0.86 -13.98 -23.09
C GLN A 170 -0.49 -13.30 -22.78
N ASN A 171 -1.55 -14.08 -22.53
CA ASN A 171 -2.84 -13.53 -22.11
C ASN A 171 -2.76 -12.84 -20.73
N ILE A 172 -2.06 -13.43 -19.77
CA ILE A 172 -1.83 -12.84 -18.44
C ILE A 172 -1.10 -11.49 -18.51
N VAL A 173 -0.16 -11.32 -19.44
CA VAL A 173 0.59 -10.06 -19.60
C VAL A 173 -0.25 -8.97 -20.29
N SER A 174 -1.10 -9.33 -21.26
CA SER A 174 -2.09 -8.37 -21.80
C SER A 174 -3.09 -7.91 -20.74
N PHE A 175 -3.48 -8.80 -19.83
CA PHE A 175 -4.38 -8.49 -18.72
C PHE A 175 -3.66 -7.99 -17.45
N ARG A 176 -2.33 -7.82 -17.43
CA ARG A 176 -1.57 -7.54 -16.19
C ARG A 176 -2.10 -6.32 -15.45
N THR A 177 -2.47 -5.28 -16.19
CA THR A 177 -3.01 -4.05 -15.63
C THR A 177 -4.35 -4.31 -14.99
N LEU A 178 -5.23 -5.07 -15.65
CA LEU A 178 -6.53 -5.49 -15.09
C LEU A 178 -6.36 -6.38 -13.85
N LEU A 179 -5.38 -7.30 -13.89
CA LEU A 179 -5.05 -8.21 -12.79
C LEU A 179 -4.51 -7.45 -11.57
N ALA A 180 -3.60 -6.50 -11.78
CA ALA A 180 -3.08 -5.63 -10.73
C ALA A 180 -4.19 -4.77 -10.12
N LEU A 181 -5.10 -4.23 -10.95
CA LEU A 181 -6.27 -3.50 -10.50
C LEU A 181 -7.22 -4.38 -9.67
N GLY A 182 -7.47 -5.61 -10.13
CA GLY A 182 -8.27 -6.59 -9.40
C GLY A 182 -7.66 -6.95 -8.04
N LEU A 183 -6.35 -7.18 -7.99
CA LEU A 183 -5.62 -7.44 -6.73
C LEU A 183 -5.68 -6.24 -5.78
N PHE A 184 -5.54 -5.02 -6.30
CA PHE A 184 -5.61 -3.80 -5.48
C PHE A 184 -7.02 -3.58 -4.93
N MET A 185 -8.04 -3.81 -5.74
CA MET A 185 -9.44 -3.76 -5.33
C MET A 185 -9.75 -4.84 -4.29
N LEU A 186 -9.28 -6.07 -4.47
CA LEU A 186 -9.40 -7.14 -3.48
C LEU A 186 -8.69 -6.80 -2.17
N GLY A 187 -7.53 -6.14 -2.25
CA GLY A 187 -6.80 -5.61 -1.10
C GLY A 187 -7.65 -4.62 -0.30
N PHE A 188 -8.23 -3.61 -0.95
CA PHE A 188 -9.12 -2.66 -0.26
C PHE A 188 -10.41 -3.30 0.25
N ALA A 189 -11.05 -4.18 -0.52
CA ALA A 189 -12.24 -4.91 -0.08
C ALA A 189 -11.93 -5.77 1.15
N GLY A 190 -10.75 -6.43 1.18
CA GLY A 190 -10.25 -7.17 2.32
C GLY A 190 -10.03 -6.27 3.53
N ILE A 191 -9.40 -5.10 3.34
CA ILE A 191 -9.22 -4.10 4.41
C ILE A 191 -10.58 -3.69 4.97
N TYR A 192 -11.54 -3.31 4.13
CA TYR A 192 -12.86 -2.87 4.60
C TYR A 192 -13.69 -3.97 5.27
N THR A 193 -13.41 -5.24 4.98
CA THR A 193 -14.20 -6.35 5.52
C THR A 193 -13.59 -6.94 6.79
N TYR A 194 -12.27 -7.14 6.82
CA TYR A 194 -11.60 -7.89 7.88
C TYR A 194 -10.92 -7.02 8.93
N VAL A 195 -10.59 -5.76 8.59
CA VAL A 195 -9.91 -4.85 9.53
C VAL A 195 -10.89 -4.27 10.57
N PRO A 196 -12.13 -3.88 10.22
CA PRO A 196 -13.09 -3.42 11.23
C PRO A 196 -13.46 -4.54 12.22
N ASP A 197 -13.78 -4.15 13.46
CA ASP A 197 -14.21 -5.11 14.50
C ASP A 197 -15.62 -5.68 14.24
N ARG A 198 -16.40 -5.00 13.39
CA ARG A 198 -17.74 -5.41 12.97
C ARG A 198 -17.66 -6.43 11.84
N LYS A 199 -18.50 -7.47 11.90
CA LYS A 199 -18.62 -8.47 10.82
C LYS A 199 -19.29 -7.84 9.60
N LEU A 200 -18.51 -7.51 8.58
CA LEU A 200 -18.98 -6.97 7.31
C LEU A 200 -18.94 -8.05 6.23
N THR A 201 -19.72 -7.87 5.15
CA THR A 201 -19.72 -8.80 4.02
C THR A 201 -18.90 -8.25 2.86
N LEU A 202 -18.06 -9.07 2.22
CA LEU A 202 -17.22 -8.63 1.09
C LEU A 202 -18.05 -7.95 -0.02
N LYS A 203 -19.27 -8.42 -0.28
CA LYS A 203 -20.15 -7.88 -1.32
C LYS A 203 -20.58 -6.44 -1.03
N SER A 204 -20.86 -6.07 0.23
CA SER A 204 -21.25 -4.70 0.59
C SER A 204 -20.09 -3.71 0.51
N GLN A 205 -18.84 -4.21 0.49
CA GLN A 205 -17.63 -3.38 0.49
C GLN A 205 -17.02 -3.10 -0.89
N ILE A 206 -17.52 -3.75 -1.95
CA ILE A 206 -17.04 -3.58 -3.33
C ILE A 206 -17.14 -2.13 -3.82
N PRO A 207 -18.24 -1.37 -3.61
CA PRO A 207 -18.38 -0.03 -4.16
C PRO A 207 -17.27 0.93 -3.70
N GLY A 208 -16.92 0.89 -2.42
CA GLY A 208 -15.85 1.67 -1.81
C GLY A 208 -14.47 1.19 -2.24
N ALA A 209 -14.28 -0.13 -2.43
CA ALA A 209 -13.03 -0.68 -2.95
C ALA A 209 -12.75 -0.25 -4.39
N VAL A 210 -13.79 -0.20 -5.23
CA VAL A 210 -13.71 0.36 -6.59
C VAL A 210 -13.35 1.84 -6.54
N PHE A 211 -14.03 2.62 -5.70
CA PHE A 211 -13.76 4.05 -5.55
C PHE A 211 -12.33 4.31 -5.07
N ALA A 212 -11.87 3.62 -4.03
CA ALA A 212 -10.53 3.78 -3.49
C ALA A 212 -9.47 3.40 -4.52
N THR A 213 -9.66 2.30 -5.26
CA THR A 213 -8.76 1.87 -6.34
C THR A 213 -8.68 2.92 -7.44
N ALA A 214 -9.83 3.35 -7.98
CA ALA A 214 -9.90 4.35 -9.03
C ALA A 214 -9.31 5.69 -8.58
N GLY A 215 -9.69 6.15 -7.39
CA GLY A 215 -9.18 7.37 -6.77
C GLY A 215 -7.66 7.32 -6.59
N TRP A 216 -7.12 6.20 -6.10
CA TRP A 216 -5.68 6.02 -5.93
C TRP A 216 -4.91 6.15 -7.23
N ILE A 217 -5.42 5.55 -8.31
CA ILE A 217 -4.78 5.61 -9.65
C ILE A 217 -4.84 7.03 -10.19
N VAL A 218 -6.02 7.65 -10.19
CA VAL A 218 -6.20 9.02 -10.67
C VAL A 218 -5.30 9.96 -9.89
N PHE A 219 -5.27 9.83 -8.56
CA PHE A 219 -4.42 10.65 -7.71
C PHE A 219 -2.93 10.41 -8.00
N SER A 220 -2.50 9.16 -8.18
CA SER A 220 -1.13 8.83 -8.55
C SER A 220 -0.75 9.34 -9.94
N LEU A 221 -1.68 9.36 -10.89
CA LEU A 221 -1.49 9.95 -12.23
C LEU A 221 -1.36 11.47 -12.14
N VAL A 222 -2.22 12.14 -11.37
CA VAL A 222 -2.12 13.59 -11.10
C VAL A 222 -0.79 13.91 -10.44
N PHE A 223 -0.37 13.11 -9.47
CA PHE A 223 0.91 13.29 -8.79
C PHE A 223 2.11 13.06 -9.74
N SER A 224 2.02 12.07 -10.63
CA SER A 224 3.03 11.82 -11.67
C SER A 224 3.09 12.97 -12.68
N LEU A 225 1.94 13.49 -13.12
CA LEU A 225 1.85 14.64 -14.01
C LEU A 225 2.43 15.90 -13.35
N TYR A 226 2.14 16.11 -12.07
CA TYR A 226 2.76 17.17 -11.28
C TYR A 226 4.28 17.08 -11.32
N PHE A 227 4.87 15.89 -11.12
CA PHE A 227 6.32 15.70 -11.29
C PHE A 227 6.80 15.93 -12.72
N ARG A 228 6.05 15.54 -13.74
CA ARG A 228 6.47 15.78 -15.14
C ARG A 228 6.48 17.27 -15.50
N LEU A 229 5.51 18.03 -15.00
CA LEU A 229 5.36 19.45 -15.29
C LEU A 229 6.31 20.32 -14.45
N PHE A 230 6.47 19.99 -13.17
CA PHE A 230 7.23 20.80 -12.21
C PHE A 230 8.60 20.19 -11.84
N GLY A 231 8.88 18.95 -12.26
CA GLY A 231 10.15 18.21 -12.11
C GLY A 231 11.40 18.97 -12.50
N ASN A 232 11.33 19.67 -13.62
CA ASN A 232 12.45 20.42 -14.15
C ASN A 232 12.63 21.79 -13.48
N ARG A 233 11.71 22.21 -12.59
CA ARG A 233 11.75 23.50 -11.89
C ARG A 233 12.11 23.28 -10.42
N ASN A 234 13.39 23.01 -10.17
CA ASN A 234 14.09 23.14 -8.89
C ASN A 234 13.21 23.05 -7.62
N PHE A 235 12.63 21.87 -7.38
CA PHE A 235 11.92 21.56 -6.13
C PHE A 235 12.77 21.77 -4.87
N SER A 236 14.09 21.80 -5.02
CA SER A 236 15.07 22.00 -3.97
C SER A 236 14.97 23.36 -3.25
N TYR A 237 14.29 24.37 -3.81
CA TYR A 237 14.26 25.71 -3.19
C TYR A 237 13.46 25.80 -1.88
N MET A 238 12.42 24.98 -1.68
CA MET A 238 11.61 25.03 -0.45
C MET A 238 12.04 24.03 0.62
N TYR A 239 12.35 22.80 0.21
CA TYR A 239 12.66 21.69 1.13
C TYR A 239 14.02 21.03 0.86
N GLY A 240 14.80 21.52 -0.11
CA GLY A 240 16.15 21.01 -0.38
C GLY A 240 16.16 19.50 -0.66
N SER A 241 17.04 18.79 0.04
CA SER A 241 17.14 17.32 0.01
C SER A 241 15.93 16.59 0.61
N LEU A 242 15.11 17.27 1.42
CA LEU A 242 13.92 16.69 2.05
C LEU A 242 12.70 16.69 1.13
N THR A 243 12.78 17.35 -0.02
CA THR A 243 11.62 17.51 -0.92
C THR A 243 11.01 16.18 -1.33
N ALA A 244 11.83 15.17 -1.65
CA ALA A 244 11.34 13.83 -2.00
C ALA A 244 10.55 13.19 -0.85
N MET A 245 11.00 13.35 0.39
CA MET A 245 10.33 12.79 1.57
C MET A 245 9.00 13.48 1.86
N VAL A 246 8.97 14.81 1.77
CA VAL A 246 7.74 15.61 1.99
C VAL A 246 6.68 15.28 0.92
N LEU A 247 7.10 15.19 -0.34
CA LEU A 247 6.19 14.81 -1.43
C LEU A 247 5.67 13.38 -1.26
N LEU A 248 6.52 12.44 -0.84
CA LEU A 248 6.09 11.08 -0.53
C LEU A 248 5.08 11.05 0.63
N MET A 249 5.28 11.87 1.69
CA MET A 249 4.31 12.06 2.77
C MET A 249 2.95 12.54 2.26
N LEU A 250 2.94 13.59 1.43
CA LEU A 250 1.70 14.16 0.90
C LEU A 250 0.98 13.18 -0.03
N TRP A 251 1.73 12.45 -0.84
CA TRP A 251 1.16 11.41 -1.70
C TRP A 251 0.49 10.32 -0.88
N LEU A 252 1.21 9.77 0.10
CA LEU A 252 0.68 8.71 0.95
C LEU A 252 -0.53 9.19 1.76
N TYR A 253 -0.48 10.43 2.26
CA TYR A 253 -1.60 11.06 2.95
C TYR A 253 -2.85 11.13 2.10
N GLY A 254 -2.75 11.64 0.86
CA GLY A 254 -3.89 11.69 -0.07
C GLY A 254 -4.45 10.30 -0.37
N CYS A 255 -3.57 9.34 -0.58
CA CYS A 255 -3.89 7.93 -0.78
C CYS A 255 -4.69 7.31 0.39
N ILE A 256 -4.32 7.58 1.64
CA ILE A 256 -5.05 7.08 2.81
C ILE A 256 -6.38 7.84 3.02
N CYS A 257 -6.43 9.14 2.71
CA CYS A 257 -7.70 9.87 2.69
C CYS A 257 -8.70 9.24 1.70
N LEU A 258 -8.25 8.87 0.50
CA LEU A 258 -9.08 8.17 -0.49
C LEU A 258 -9.57 6.81 0.01
N LEU A 259 -8.74 6.08 0.75
CA LEU A 259 -9.14 4.85 1.42
C LEU A 259 -10.28 5.11 2.42
N PHE A 260 -10.19 6.13 3.25
CA PHE A 260 -11.27 6.47 4.18
C PHE A 260 -12.54 6.97 3.50
N PHE A 261 -12.42 7.75 2.42
CA PHE A 261 -13.59 8.09 1.60
C PHE A 261 -14.28 6.86 1.02
N GLY A 262 -13.51 5.85 0.56
CA GLY A 262 -14.07 4.57 0.14
C GLY A 262 -14.83 3.85 1.26
N ALA A 263 -14.33 3.90 2.49
CA ALA A 263 -15.00 3.33 3.65
C ALA A 263 -16.34 4.04 3.97
N GLU A 264 -16.37 5.37 3.87
CA GLU A 264 -17.61 6.14 4.06
C GLU A 264 -18.66 5.80 3.01
N ILE A 265 -18.26 5.66 1.75
CA ILE A 265 -19.15 5.22 0.66
C ILE A 265 -19.76 3.86 0.98
N ASN A 266 -18.96 2.92 1.49
CA ASN A 266 -19.45 1.61 1.90
C ASN A 266 -20.47 1.70 3.03
N TRP A 267 -20.25 2.56 4.02
CA TRP A 267 -21.19 2.76 5.13
C TRP A 267 -22.55 3.27 4.64
N PHE A 268 -22.57 4.27 3.74
CA PHE A 268 -23.82 4.76 3.14
C PHE A 268 -24.49 3.72 2.24
N HIS A 269 -23.71 2.87 1.56
CA HIS A 269 -24.25 1.78 0.74
C HIS A 269 -24.92 0.72 1.61
N GLU A 270 -24.27 0.29 2.69
CA GLU A 270 -24.77 -0.73 3.61
C GLU A 270 -26.03 -0.28 4.36
N ARG A 271 -26.07 1.00 4.78
CA ARG A 271 -27.26 1.58 5.43
C ARG A 271 -28.50 1.48 4.54
N ARG A 272 -28.35 1.71 3.24
CA ARG A 272 -29.46 1.58 2.28
C ARG A 272 -29.90 0.15 2.06
N THR A 273 -28.96 -0.78 1.97
CA THR A 273 -29.32 -2.20 1.78
C THR A 273 -30.13 -2.73 2.96
N HIS A 274 -29.84 -2.24 4.18
CA HIS A 274 -30.62 -2.57 5.37
C HIS A 274 -31.99 -1.88 5.42
N GLU A 275 -32.08 -0.62 5.00
CA GLU A 275 -33.38 0.08 4.87
C GLU A 275 -34.28 -0.63 3.84
N SER A 276 -33.75 -1.03 2.68
CA SER A 276 -34.52 -1.73 1.64
C SER A 276 -34.89 -3.18 1.95
N SER A 277 -34.28 -3.80 2.96
CA SER A 277 -34.61 -5.18 3.38
C SER A 277 -35.65 -5.24 4.50
N ASN A 278 -35.95 -4.09 5.13
CA ASN A 278 -36.95 -3.95 6.19
C ASN A 278 -38.30 -3.41 5.69
N ASP A 279 -38.37 -3.02 4.41
CA ASP A 279 -39.58 -2.68 3.67
C ASP A 279 -40.02 -3.87 2.78
#